data_AF-A0A356JXH4-F1
#
_entry.id   AF-A0A356JXH4-F1
#
_cell.length_a   1.000
_cell.length_b   1.000
_cell.length_c   1.000
_cell.angle_alpha   90.00
_cell.angle_beta   90.00
_cell.angle_gamma   90.00
#
_symmetry.space_group_name_H-M   'P 1'
#
loop_
_entity.id
_entity.type
_entity.pdbx_description
1 polymer ?
#
loop_
_entity_poly.entity_id
_entity_poly.type
_entity_poly.pdbx_seq_one_letter_code
_entity_poly.pdbx_strand_id
1 'polypeptide(L)'
;MLKFFDEVKSILKFKFSFTIVKSKNENKKYVPEKSGLNQWNAGGRVRKYGEVYIPVPAEIRKLKIGFFPERDKYFNLEIPSGEKLKAKICQDNGKALMTNPNVALANWLLKDVLQLKEKELLTYKKLEIIGIDSVKVEKIDNENFKIYFSKIGSYEKFINGKFD
;
A
#
# COMPACT_ATOMS: atom_id res chain seq x y z
N MET A 1 3.62 19.98 25.07
CA MET A 1 3.49 18.54 25.33
C MET A 1 2.61 17.84 24.27
N LEU A 2 1.35 18.24 24.03
CA LEU A 2 0.50 17.61 22.99
C LEU A 2 1.13 17.58 21.58
N LYS A 3 1.66 18.70 21.08
CA LYS A 3 2.28 18.76 19.73
C LYS A 3 3.42 17.76 19.53
N PHE A 4 4.24 17.53 20.56
CA PHE A 4 5.34 16.57 20.51
C PHE A 4 4.81 15.12 20.43
N PHE A 5 3.77 14.79 21.20
CA PHE A 5 3.14 13.47 21.12
C PHE A 5 2.47 13.22 19.77
N ASP A 6 1.84 14.24 19.18
CA ASP A 6 1.23 14.14 17.85
C ASP A 6 2.30 13.98 16.75
N GLU A 7 3.42 14.68 16.87
CA GLU A 7 4.56 14.56 15.97
C GLU A 7 5.18 13.16 16.03
N VAL A 8 5.44 12.63 17.24
CA VAL A 8 5.92 11.25 17.46
C VAL A 8 4.94 10.22 16.91
N LYS A 9 3.63 10.38 17.16
CA LYS A 9 2.59 9.51 16.58
C LYS A 9 2.56 9.59 15.05
N SER A 10 2.85 10.75 14.46
CA SER A 10 2.93 10.92 13.00
C SER A 10 4.16 10.23 12.41
N ILE A 11 5.26 10.11 13.15
CA ILE A 11 6.48 9.40 12.70
C ILE A 11 6.23 7.90 12.62
N LEU A 12 5.38 7.37 13.52
CA LEU A 12 4.99 5.96 13.54
C LEU A 12 3.90 5.60 12.53
N LYS A 13 3.35 6.56 11.77
CA LYS A 13 2.28 6.32 10.79
C LYS A 13 2.70 6.74 9.39
N PHE A 14 2.29 5.95 8.41
CA PHE A 14 2.64 6.15 7.01
C PHE A 14 1.47 5.79 6.10
N LYS A 15 1.01 6.71 5.24
CA LYS A 15 -0.09 6.44 4.31
C LYS A 15 0.38 6.44 2.86
N PHE A 16 -0.11 5.50 2.05
CA PHE A 16 0.12 5.49 0.60
C PHE A 16 -1.07 4.94 -0.18
N SER A 17 -1.23 5.44 -1.40
CA SER A 17 -2.36 5.15 -2.29
C SER A 17 -2.14 3.92 -3.18
N PHE A 18 -3.22 3.20 -3.48
CA PHE A 18 -3.26 2.17 -4.52
C PHE A 18 -3.29 2.75 -5.94
N THR A 19 -3.60 4.03 -6.05
CA THR A 19 -3.97 4.69 -7.30
C THR A 19 -2.88 5.66 -7.74
N ILE A 20 -2.86 5.95 -9.04
CA ILE A 20 -2.04 6.99 -9.65
C ILE A 20 -2.96 8.11 -10.13
N VAL A 21 -2.50 9.35 -10.01
CA VAL A 21 -3.17 10.53 -10.57
C VAL A 21 -2.62 10.80 -11.97
N LYS A 22 -3.48 10.88 -13.00
CA LYS A 22 -3.05 11.15 -14.40
C LYS A 22 -2.40 12.53 -14.59
N SER A 23 -2.99 13.57 -14.00
CA SER A 23 -2.50 14.95 -14.08
C SER A 23 -3.05 15.75 -12.91
N LYS A 24 -2.26 16.72 -12.40
CA LYS A 24 -2.71 17.64 -11.32
C LYS A 24 -3.95 18.44 -11.72
N ASN A 25 -4.12 18.73 -13.00
CA ASN A 25 -5.22 19.56 -13.50
C ASN A 25 -6.51 18.75 -13.71
N GLU A 26 -6.41 17.47 -14.08
CA GLU A 26 -7.58 16.60 -14.31
C GLU A 26 -8.00 15.84 -13.04
N ASN A 27 -7.12 15.75 -12.04
CA ASN A 27 -7.26 14.99 -10.79
C ASN A 27 -7.89 13.59 -10.94
N LYS A 28 -7.67 12.95 -12.09
CA LYS A 28 -8.26 11.65 -12.41
C LYS A 28 -7.40 10.54 -11.84
N LYS A 29 -7.91 9.88 -10.79
CA LYS A 29 -7.31 8.69 -10.20
C LYS A 29 -7.61 7.46 -11.04
N TYR A 30 -6.64 6.56 -11.14
CA TYR A 30 -6.81 5.26 -11.76
C TYR A 30 -5.93 4.20 -11.09
N VAL A 31 -6.31 2.93 -11.26
CA VAL A 31 -5.47 1.78 -10.89
C VAL A 31 -4.80 1.28 -12.18
N PRO A 32 -3.46 1.19 -12.25
CA PRO A 32 -2.78 0.67 -13.44
C PRO A 32 -3.18 -0.77 -13.74
N GLU A 33 -3.38 -1.10 -15.01
CA GLU A 33 -3.84 -2.44 -15.44
C GLU A 33 -2.75 -3.52 -15.40
N LYS A 34 -1.48 -3.13 -15.33
CA LYS A 34 -0.31 -4.03 -15.49
C LYS A 34 0.77 -3.84 -14.44
N SER A 35 0.47 -3.17 -13.32
CA SER A 35 1.40 -2.93 -12.22
C SER A 35 0.67 -2.83 -10.88
N GLY A 36 1.43 -2.77 -9.79
CA GLY A 36 0.89 -2.74 -8.43
C GLY A 36 0.03 -3.98 -8.15
N LEU A 37 -1.25 -3.73 -7.85
CA LEU A 37 -2.23 -4.76 -7.54
C LEU A 37 -2.67 -5.59 -8.77
N ASN A 38 -2.46 -5.07 -9.99
CA ASN A 38 -2.71 -5.79 -11.24
C ASN A 38 -1.40 -6.30 -11.88
N GLN A 39 -0.31 -6.42 -11.12
CA GLN A 39 1.00 -6.85 -11.65
C GLN A 39 0.98 -8.26 -12.26
N TRP A 40 0.04 -9.12 -11.83
CA TRP A 40 -0.20 -10.43 -12.43
C TRP A 40 -0.66 -10.35 -13.89
N ASN A 41 -1.17 -9.21 -14.35
CA ASN A 41 -1.61 -8.97 -15.73
C ASN A 41 -0.50 -8.32 -16.61
N ALA A 42 0.71 -8.15 -16.08
CA ALA A 42 1.80 -7.56 -16.84
C ALA A 42 2.25 -8.46 -17.99
N GLY A 43 2.63 -7.85 -19.11
CA GLY A 43 3.25 -8.55 -20.24
C GLY A 43 4.69 -8.99 -19.94
N GLY A 44 5.29 -9.71 -20.90
CA GLY A 44 6.63 -10.28 -20.79
C GLY A 44 6.57 -11.70 -20.24
N ARG A 45 7.33 -12.00 -19.17
CA ARG A 45 7.31 -13.34 -18.57
C ARG A 45 5.91 -13.69 -18.04
N VAL A 46 5.55 -14.97 -18.10
CA VAL A 46 4.33 -15.49 -17.47
C VAL A 46 4.36 -15.15 -15.97
N ARG A 47 3.25 -14.59 -15.49
CA ARG A 47 3.04 -14.19 -14.11
C ARG A 47 2.02 -15.11 -13.45
N LYS A 48 2.21 -15.40 -12.16
CA LYS A 48 1.18 -16.05 -11.35
C LYS A 48 0.20 -14.99 -10.79
N TYR A 49 -1.08 -15.33 -10.63
CA TYR A 49 -2.11 -14.41 -10.09
C TYR A 49 -1.71 -13.77 -8.75
N GLY A 50 -0.98 -14.51 -7.90
CA GLY A 50 -0.45 -14.00 -6.64
C GLY A 50 0.68 -12.96 -6.74
N GLU A 51 1.16 -12.62 -7.93
CA GLU A 51 2.22 -11.62 -8.10
C GLU A 51 1.66 -10.20 -8.07
N VAL A 52 1.58 -9.63 -6.87
CA VAL A 52 1.12 -8.25 -6.62
C VAL A 52 2.06 -7.50 -5.69
N TYR A 53 1.99 -6.18 -5.72
CA TYR A 53 2.61 -5.33 -4.71
C TYR A 53 1.76 -4.10 -4.44
N ILE A 54 1.86 -3.56 -3.22
CA ILE A 54 1.30 -2.23 -2.94
C ILE A 54 2.39 -1.19 -3.28
N PRO A 55 2.12 -0.23 -4.19
CA PRO A 55 3.08 0.82 -4.51
C PRO A 55 3.34 1.72 -3.30
N VAL A 56 4.60 1.97 -2.98
CA VAL A 56 5.00 2.99 -2.01
C VAL A 56 5.48 4.21 -2.81
N PRO A 57 4.73 5.32 -2.92
CA PRO A 57 5.07 6.47 -3.79
C PRO A 57 6.41 7.13 -3.45
N ALA A 58 7.03 7.78 -4.44
CA ALA A 58 8.35 8.39 -4.25
C ALA A 58 8.31 9.58 -3.29
N GLU A 59 7.26 10.41 -3.32
CA GLU A 59 7.12 11.52 -2.36
C GLU A 59 7.09 10.98 -0.93
N ILE A 60 6.37 9.88 -0.73
CA ILE A 60 6.17 9.22 0.55
C ILE A 60 7.48 8.62 1.09
N ARG A 61 8.27 7.94 0.25
CA ARG A 61 9.60 7.43 0.64
C ARG A 61 10.58 8.55 1.02
N LYS A 62 10.46 9.73 0.41
CA LYS A 62 11.28 10.91 0.75
C LYS A 62 10.83 11.57 2.05
N LEU A 63 9.52 11.57 2.33
CA LEU A 63 8.94 12.18 3.54
C LEU A 63 9.26 11.42 4.83
N LYS A 64 9.41 10.09 4.78
CA LYS A 64 9.72 9.27 5.97
C LYS A 64 10.86 8.28 5.69
N ILE A 65 12.06 8.82 5.55
CA ILE A 65 13.28 8.02 5.45
C ILE A 65 13.41 7.12 6.69
N GLY A 66 13.73 5.84 6.49
CA GLY A 66 13.88 4.88 7.59
C GLY A 66 12.58 4.39 8.24
N PHE A 67 11.41 4.72 7.66
CA PHE A 67 10.14 4.18 8.14
C PHE A 67 10.11 2.65 8.03
N PHE A 68 10.35 2.14 6.82
CA PHE A 68 10.48 0.70 6.57
C PHE A 68 11.93 0.23 6.75
N PRO A 69 12.13 -1.09 6.99
CA PRO A 69 13.44 -1.70 6.87
C PRO A 69 14.06 -1.48 5.49
N GLU A 70 15.37 -1.70 5.41
CA GLU A 70 16.09 -1.65 4.13
C GLU A 70 15.52 -2.63 3.11
N ARG A 71 15.83 -2.37 1.83
CA ARG A 71 15.36 -3.20 0.73
C ARG A 71 15.72 -4.67 0.96
N ASP A 72 14.78 -5.54 0.64
CA ASP A 72 14.86 -6.99 0.74
C ASP A 72 15.02 -7.56 2.18
N LYS A 73 15.02 -6.71 3.22
CA LYS A 73 14.87 -7.16 4.61
C LYS A 73 13.40 -7.47 4.92
N TYR A 74 13.19 -8.59 5.59
CA TYR A 74 11.85 -9.04 5.99
C TYR A 74 11.41 -8.40 7.29
N PHE A 75 10.09 -8.19 7.42
CA PHE A 75 9.42 -7.76 8.64
C PHE A 75 8.02 -8.38 8.73
N ASN A 76 7.43 -8.33 9.92
CA ASN A 76 6.06 -8.77 10.17
C ASN A 76 5.08 -7.65 9.84
N LEU A 77 4.12 -7.94 8.98
CA LEU A 77 3.01 -7.06 8.63
C LEU A 77 1.70 -7.68 9.14
N GLU A 78 1.21 -7.17 10.25
CA GLU A 78 -0.07 -7.57 10.83
C GLU A 78 -1.22 -6.92 10.04
N ILE A 79 -2.06 -7.76 9.43
CA ILE A 79 -3.27 -7.33 8.71
C ILE A 79 -4.45 -7.19 9.70
N PRO A 80 -5.58 -6.56 9.31
CA PRO A 80 -6.68 -6.28 10.24
C PRO A 80 -7.29 -7.49 10.95
N SER A 81 -7.13 -8.71 10.42
CA SER A 81 -7.56 -9.94 11.09
C SER A 81 -6.67 -10.35 12.28
N GLY A 82 -5.51 -9.71 12.45
CA GLY A 82 -4.46 -10.09 13.42
C GLY A 82 -3.43 -11.08 12.86
N GLU A 83 -3.65 -11.62 11.65
CA GLU A 83 -2.65 -12.46 10.97
C GLU A 83 -1.39 -11.65 10.63
N LYS A 84 -0.21 -12.27 10.80
CA LYS A 84 1.09 -11.65 10.48
C LYS A 84 1.64 -12.20 9.18
N LEU A 85 1.71 -11.36 8.16
CA LEU A 85 2.33 -11.67 6.88
C LEU A 85 3.82 -11.33 6.92
N LYS A 86 4.68 -12.18 6.35
CA LYS A 86 6.10 -11.88 6.17
C LYS A 86 6.26 -10.93 4.97
N ALA A 87 6.50 -9.65 5.22
CA ALA A 87 6.57 -8.61 4.22
C ALA A 87 7.99 -8.09 3.98
N LYS A 88 8.21 -7.40 2.86
CA LYS A 88 9.46 -6.70 2.55
C LYS A 88 9.23 -5.52 1.60
N ILE A 89 10.15 -4.55 1.63
CA ILE A 89 10.27 -3.52 0.60
C ILE A 89 11.25 -4.01 -0.48
N CYS A 90 10.86 -3.94 -1.75
CA CYS A 90 11.69 -4.42 -2.87
C CYS A 90 11.47 -3.60 -4.15
N GLN A 91 12.02 -4.11 -5.26
CA GLN A 91 12.13 -3.45 -6.56
C GLN A 91 12.98 -2.17 -6.54
N ASP A 92 13.24 -1.64 -7.73
CA ASP A 92 14.02 -0.41 -7.90
C ASP A 92 13.48 0.71 -7.04
N ASN A 93 14.39 1.37 -6.32
CA ASN A 93 14.11 2.48 -5.41
C ASN A 93 13.20 2.14 -4.20
N GLY A 94 12.98 0.86 -3.90
CA GLY A 94 12.14 0.43 -2.77
C GLY A 94 10.67 0.80 -2.94
N LYS A 95 10.17 0.79 -4.18
CA LYS A 95 8.83 1.24 -4.54
C LYS A 95 7.71 0.23 -4.28
N ALA A 96 8.04 -1.00 -3.90
CA ALA A 96 7.08 -2.09 -3.79
C ALA A 96 7.07 -2.70 -2.39
N LEU A 97 5.91 -2.69 -1.74
CA LEU A 97 5.63 -3.53 -0.57
C LEU A 97 5.04 -4.87 -1.05
N MET A 98 5.72 -5.96 -0.71
CA MET A 98 5.36 -7.34 -1.10
C MET A 98 5.37 -8.28 0.11
N THR A 99 4.85 -9.49 -0.06
CA THR A 99 4.89 -10.56 0.96
C THR A 99 5.65 -11.77 0.47
N ASN A 100 6.09 -12.65 1.38
CA ASN A 100 6.66 -13.95 1.06
C ASN A 100 5.92 -15.04 1.86
N PRO A 101 5.10 -15.88 1.22
CA PRO A 101 4.88 -15.96 -0.24
C PRO A 101 4.04 -14.77 -0.77
N ASN A 102 4.32 -14.31 -2.00
CA ASN A 102 3.61 -13.15 -2.60
C ASN A 102 2.08 -13.33 -2.65
N VAL A 103 1.63 -14.59 -2.78
CA VAL A 103 0.20 -14.93 -2.85
C VAL A 103 -0.56 -14.55 -1.58
N ALA A 104 0.10 -14.44 -0.43
CA ALA A 104 -0.55 -14.07 0.82
C ALA A 104 -1.17 -12.65 0.74
N LEU A 105 -0.43 -11.69 0.18
CA LEU A 105 -0.95 -10.35 -0.07
C LEU A 105 -2.11 -10.36 -1.07
N ALA A 106 -2.02 -11.17 -2.13
CA ALA A 106 -3.09 -11.26 -3.12
C ALA A 106 -4.38 -11.86 -2.53
N ASN A 107 -4.26 -12.94 -1.75
CA ASN A 107 -5.41 -13.56 -1.08
C ASN A 107 -6.09 -12.58 -0.14
N TRP A 108 -5.33 -11.98 0.78
CA TRP A 108 -5.91 -11.03 1.72
C TRP A 108 -6.51 -9.81 1.00
N LEU A 109 -5.75 -9.14 0.14
CA LEU A 109 -6.14 -7.85 -0.41
C LEU A 109 -7.13 -8.00 -1.57
N LEU A 110 -6.82 -8.80 -2.59
CA LEU A 110 -7.65 -8.89 -3.79
C LEU A 110 -8.92 -9.71 -3.54
N LYS A 111 -8.78 -10.85 -2.86
CA LYS A 111 -9.89 -11.78 -2.66
C LYS A 111 -10.72 -11.44 -1.43
N ASP A 112 -10.11 -11.36 -0.25
CA ASP A 112 -10.90 -11.24 0.99
C ASP A 112 -11.46 -9.83 1.19
N VAL A 113 -10.64 -8.80 0.93
CA VAL A 113 -11.06 -7.40 1.11
C VAL A 113 -11.78 -6.86 -0.13
N LEU A 114 -11.15 -6.96 -1.30
CA LEU A 114 -11.68 -6.35 -2.53
C LEU A 114 -12.72 -7.24 -3.23
N GLN A 115 -12.88 -8.50 -2.79
CA GLN A 115 -13.85 -9.46 -3.34
C GLN A 115 -13.78 -9.54 -4.86
N LEU A 116 -12.56 -9.60 -5.40
CA LEU A 116 -12.29 -9.83 -6.81
C LEU A 116 -12.29 -11.33 -7.10
N LYS A 117 -12.84 -11.72 -8.24
CA LYS A 117 -12.64 -13.05 -8.80
C LYS A 117 -11.18 -13.22 -9.24
N GLU A 118 -10.73 -14.47 -9.34
CA GLU A 118 -9.41 -14.74 -9.92
C GLU A 118 -9.34 -14.16 -11.33
N LYS A 119 -8.25 -13.45 -11.62
CA LYS A 119 -8.01 -12.69 -12.88
C LYS A 119 -9.01 -11.56 -13.18
N GLU A 120 -9.80 -11.12 -12.20
CA GLU A 120 -10.56 -9.87 -12.31
C GLU A 120 -9.64 -8.67 -12.09
N LEU A 121 -9.63 -7.72 -13.03
CA LEU A 121 -8.84 -6.50 -12.92
C LEU A 121 -9.43 -5.58 -11.84
N LEU A 122 -8.56 -5.14 -10.92
CA LEU A 122 -8.91 -4.07 -10.00
C LEU A 122 -9.00 -2.74 -10.77
N THR A 123 -10.15 -2.07 -10.66
CA THR A 123 -10.37 -0.74 -11.21
C THR A 123 -10.55 0.29 -10.11
N TYR A 124 -10.33 1.57 -10.42
CA TYR A 124 -10.61 2.64 -9.46
C TYR A 124 -12.11 2.71 -9.09
N LYS A 125 -13.01 2.42 -10.03
CA LYS A 125 -14.46 2.35 -9.75
C LYS A 125 -14.80 1.32 -8.65
N LYS A 126 -14.10 0.18 -8.61
CA LYS A 126 -14.28 -0.82 -7.53
C LYS A 126 -13.82 -0.26 -6.19
N LEU A 127 -12.68 0.43 -6.16
CA LEU A 127 -12.18 1.12 -4.97
C LEU A 127 -13.18 2.18 -4.48
N GLU A 128 -13.80 2.94 -5.40
CA GLU A 128 -14.86 3.90 -5.11
C GLU A 128 -16.08 3.26 -4.46
N ILE A 129 -16.57 2.15 -5.00
CA ILE A 129 -17.72 1.40 -4.45
C ILE A 129 -17.44 0.90 -3.03
N ILE A 130 -16.20 0.44 -2.76
CA ILE A 130 -15.81 -0.05 -1.43
C ILE A 130 -15.53 1.11 -0.46
N GLY A 131 -15.20 2.29 -0.98
CA GLY A 131 -14.91 3.48 -0.18
C GLY A 131 -13.47 3.57 0.32
N ILE A 132 -12.53 2.85 -0.29
CA ILE A 132 -11.10 2.83 0.08
C ILE A 132 -10.21 3.10 -1.12
N ASP A 133 -9.10 3.82 -0.96
CA ASP A 133 -8.11 4.03 -2.05
C ASP A 133 -6.65 3.96 -1.60
N SER A 134 -6.42 3.74 -0.31
CA SER A 134 -5.11 3.84 0.30
C SER A 134 -4.98 2.94 1.51
N VAL A 135 -3.75 2.73 1.93
CA VAL A 135 -3.40 2.06 3.18
C VAL A 135 -2.70 3.02 4.12
N LYS A 136 -2.90 2.77 5.41
CA LYS A 136 -2.10 3.30 6.50
C LYS A 136 -1.29 2.15 7.08
N VAL A 137 0.02 2.32 7.16
CA VAL A 137 0.94 1.44 7.86
C VAL A 137 1.38 2.11 9.15
N GLU A 138 1.35 1.38 10.25
CA GLU A 138 1.82 1.81 11.56
C GLU A 138 3.07 1.01 11.92
N LYS A 139 4.15 1.71 12.27
CA LYS A 139 5.38 1.12 12.77
C LYS A 139 5.25 0.90 14.27
N ILE A 140 5.35 -0.36 14.70
CA ILE A 140 5.38 -0.71 16.13
C ILE A 140 6.84 -0.69 16.60
N ASP A 141 7.72 -1.34 15.83
CA ASP A 141 9.17 -1.34 16.01
C ASP A 141 9.85 -1.58 14.64
N ASN A 142 11.14 -1.94 14.62
CA ASN A 142 11.87 -2.16 13.37
C ASN A 142 11.50 -3.46 12.62
N GLU A 143 10.83 -4.39 13.28
CA GLU A 143 10.46 -5.71 12.75
C GLU A 143 8.95 -5.92 12.67
N ASN A 144 8.15 -5.10 13.35
CA ASN A 144 6.70 -5.26 13.45
C ASN A 144 5.95 -4.02 12.98
N PHE A 145 5.03 -4.24 12.04
CA PHE A 145 4.19 -3.21 11.43
C PHE A 145 2.74 -3.68 11.37
N LYS A 146 1.80 -2.74 11.41
CA LYS A 146 0.37 -2.99 11.18
C LYS A 146 -0.09 -2.27 9.92
N ILE A 147 -1.03 -2.86 9.18
CA ILE A 147 -1.61 -2.23 7.99
C ILE A 147 -3.13 -2.15 8.07
N TYR A 148 -3.68 -1.02 7.63
CA TYR A 148 -5.10 -0.72 7.66
C TYR A 148 -5.52 -0.08 6.34
N PHE A 149 -6.76 -0.33 5.93
CA PHE A 149 -7.37 0.43 4.85
C PHE A 149 -7.72 1.84 5.29
N SER A 150 -7.61 2.77 4.37
CA SER A 150 -7.96 4.17 4.56
C SER A 150 -9.02 4.59 3.56
N LYS A 151 -9.95 5.43 4.03
CA LYS A 151 -11.04 5.96 3.21
C LYS A 151 -10.49 6.76 2.04
N ILE A 152 -11.27 6.83 0.97
CA ILE A 152 -10.94 7.66 -0.19
C ILE A 152 -10.55 9.08 0.24
N GLY A 153 -9.47 9.60 -0.33
CA GLY A 153 -8.96 10.94 -0.02
C GLY A 153 -8.03 11.02 1.20
N SER A 154 -7.91 9.93 1.99
CA SER A 154 -7.06 9.93 3.19
C SER A 154 -5.57 10.13 2.86
N TYR A 155 -5.14 9.62 1.71
CA TYR A 155 -3.78 9.80 1.21
C TYR A 155 -3.50 11.27 0.89
N GLU A 156 -4.39 11.91 0.12
CA GLU A 156 -4.25 13.31 -0.28
C GLU A 156 -4.26 14.25 0.92
N LYS A 157 -5.13 13.99 1.89
CA LYS A 157 -5.14 14.73 3.16
C LYS A 157 -3.81 14.62 3.89
N PHE A 158 -3.25 13.40 3.98
CA PHE A 158 -1.97 13.14 4.63
C PHE A 158 -0.81 13.88 3.96
N ILE A 159 -0.67 13.81 2.64
CA ILE A 159 0.41 14.50 1.92
C ILE A 159 0.27 16.03 1.95
N ASN A 160 -0.95 16.54 2.10
CA ASN A 160 -1.22 17.98 2.20
C ASN A 160 -1.14 18.52 3.65
N GLY A 161 -0.70 17.70 4.61
CA GLY A 161 -0.58 18.11 6.01
C GLY A 161 -1.91 18.38 6.72
N LYS A 162 -3.03 17.97 6.13
CA LYS A 162 -4.36 18.00 6.76
C LYS A 162 -4.55 16.66 7.46
N PHE A 163 -4.07 16.55 8.70
CA PHE A 163 -4.16 15.32 9.46
C PHE A 163 -5.62 14.94 9.73
N ASP A 164 -5.97 13.68 9.47
CA ASP A 164 -7.13 12.96 10.03
C ASP A 164 -6.61 12.01 11.13
#